data_AF-A0A8T4YFR6-F1
#
_entry.id   AF-A0A8T4YFR6-F1
#
_cell.length_a   1.000
_cell.length_b   1.000
_cell.length_c   1.000
_cell.angle_alpha   90.00
_cell.angle_beta   90.00
_cell.angle_gamma   90.00
#
_symmetry.space_group_name_H-M   'P 1'
#
loop_
_entity.id
_entity.type
_entity.pdbx_description
1 polymer ?
#
loop_
_entity_poly.entity_id
_entity_poly.type
_entity_poly.pdbx_seq_one_letter_code
_entity_poly.pdbx_strand_id
1 'polypeptide(L)'
;MASGVYFSSSRAKKEEESLVHKIRRLFKEAELDSVISRGDIVAVKIHIGEKYGHTYVRPKHVRTVVELIKELGASPFITDTT
;
A
#
# COMPACT_ATOMS: atom_id res chain seq x y z
N MET A 1 2.10 -12.47 -21.55
CA MET A 1 2.94 -11.25 -21.37
C MET A 1 3.51 -11.29 -19.96
N ALA A 2 4.75 -10.83 -19.76
CA ALA A 2 5.33 -10.70 -18.43
C ALA A 2 4.81 -9.43 -17.75
N SER A 3 4.46 -9.51 -16.47
CA SER A 3 4.02 -8.35 -15.68
C SER A 3 5.21 -7.63 -15.07
N GLY A 4 5.14 -6.30 -15.00
CA GLY A 4 6.10 -5.50 -14.23
C GLY A 4 6.01 -5.82 -12.73
N VAL A 5 7.15 -6.03 -12.09
CA VAL A 5 7.24 -6.30 -10.64
C VAL A 5 8.03 -5.17 -9.99
N TYR A 6 7.35 -4.38 -9.16
CA TYR A 6 7.96 -3.32 -8.37
C TYR A 6 8.34 -3.85 -6.98
N PHE A 7 9.62 -3.73 -6.62
CA PHE A 7 10.15 -4.30 -5.40
C PHE A 7 10.99 -3.30 -4.61
N SER A 8 10.91 -3.37 -3.28
CA SER A 8 11.78 -2.62 -2.38
C SER A 8 12.18 -3.45 -1.16
N SER A 9 13.47 -3.45 -0.84
CA SER A 9 14.01 -4.12 0.34
C SER A 9 13.50 -3.47 1.63
N SER A 10 13.18 -4.29 2.63
CA SER A 10 12.70 -3.82 3.95
C SER A 10 13.77 -3.18 4.84
N ARG A 11 15.06 -3.36 4.51
CA ARG A 11 16.20 -2.75 5.22
C ARG A 11 16.18 -1.22 5.10
N ALA A 12 16.45 -0.49 6.18
CA ALA A 12 16.56 0.97 6.19
C ALA A 12 17.81 1.40 6.95
N LYS A 13 18.64 2.27 6.36
CA LYS A 13 19.81 2.89 7.01
C LYS A 13 19.55 4.36 7.36
N LYS A 14 18.68 5.02 6.60
CA LYS A 14 18.25 6.41 6.82
C LYS A 14 16.72 6.50 6.93
N GLU A 15 16.21 7.59 7.49
CA GLU A 15 14.77 7.81 7.66
C GLU A 15 13.99 7.78 6.32
N GLU A 16 14.58 8.33 5.28
CA GLU A 16 14.06 8.32 3.91
C GLU A 16 13.91 6.91 3.33
N GLU A 17 14.64 5.94 3.88
CA GLU A 17 14.55 4.52 3.52
C GLU A 17 13.56 3.75 4.40
N SER A 18 12.82 4.43 5.28
CA SER A 18 11.77 3.80 6.07
C SER A 18 10.75 3.14 5.15
N LEU A 19 10.10 2.09 5.65
CA LEU A 19 9.07 1.38 4.89
C LEU A 19 7.92 2.31 4.46
N VAL A 20 7.60 3.33 5.26
CA VAL A 20 6.56 4.32 4.91
C VAL A 20 6.96 5.12 3.67
N HIS A 21 8.17 5.68 3.64
CA HIS A 21 8.69 6.40 2.48
C HIS A 21 8.78 5.50 1.24
N LYS A 22 9.22 4.25 1.44
CA LYS A 22 9.31 3.27 0.35
C LYS A 22 7.96 2.88 -0.24
N ILE A 23 6.93 2.72 0.59
CA ILE A 23 5.56 2.46 0.12
C ILE A 23 5.07 3.64 -0.71
N ARG A 24 5.25 4.89 -0.25
CA ARG A 24 4.90 6.09 -1.02
C ARG A 24 5.60 6.12 -2.38
N ARG A 25 6.90 5.79 -2.41
CA ARG A 25 7.66 5.73 -3.66
C ARG A 25 7.11 4.64 -4.59
N LEU A 26 6.95 3.41 -4.09
CA LEU A 26 6.41 2.30 -4.89
C LEU A 26 5.02 2.60 -5.44
N PHE A 27 4.17 3.28 -4.68
CA PHE A 27 2.83 3.67 -5.12
C PHE A 27 2.89 4.55 -6.38
N LYS A 28 3.81 5.51 -6.43
CA LYS A 28 4.02 6.37 -7.60
C LYS A 28 4.75 5.66 -8.75
N GLU A 29 5.81 4.92 -8.46
CA GLU A 29 6.60 4.21 -9.48
C GLU A 29 5.77 3.14 -10.20
N ALA A 30 4.85 2.50 -9.48
CA ALA A 30 3.88 1.56 -10.04
C ALA A 30 2.65 2.24 -10.66
N GLU A 31 2.66 3.57 -10.77
CA GLU A 31 1.61 4.38 -11.39
C GLU A 31 0.21 4.11 -10.82
N LEU A 32 0.11 3.76 -9.54
CA LEU A 32 -1.17 3.45 -8.89
C LEU A 32 -2.05 4.69 -8.75
N ASP A 33 -1.45 5.88 -8.69
CA ASP A 33 -2.15 7.16 -8.74
C ASP A 33 -2.82 7.43 -10.09
N SER A 34 -2.29 6.88 -11.18
CA SER A 34 -2.84 7.10 -12.53
C SER A 34 -4.17 6.39 -12.78
N VAL A 35 -4.48 5.36 -11.99
CA VAL A 35 -5.69 4.53 -12.15
C VAL A 35 -6.78 4.86 -11.13
N ILE A 36 -6.55 5.81 -10.23
CA ILE A 36 -7.51 6.21 -9.19
C ILE A 36 -8.02 7.61 -9.50
N SER A 37 -9.34 7.73 -9.65
CA SER A 37 -10.02 9.00 -9.89
C SER A 37 -10.67 9.54 -8.62
N ARG A 38 -10.84 10.86 -8.59
CA ARG A 38 -11.57 11.52 -7.50
C ARG A 38 -13.00 10.98 -7.44
N GLY A 39 -13.44 10.61 -6.23
CA GLY A 39 -14.76 10.05 -5.98
C GLY A 39 -14.84 8.52 -6.08
N ASP A 40 -13.76 7.85 -6.53
CA ASP A 40 -13.74 6.40 -6.59
C ASP A 40 -13.86 5.77 -5.20
N ILE A 41 -14.46 4.59 -5.14
CA ILE A 41 -14.41 3.72 -3.97
C ILE A 41 -13.31 2.69 -4.23
N VAL A 42 -12.24 2.73 -3.44
CA VAL A 42 -11.03 1.94 -3.68
C VAL A 42 -10.89 0.86 -2.62
N ALA A 43 -10.89 -0.41 -3.05
CA ALA A 43 -10.62 -1.54 -2.17
C ALA A 43 -9.11 -1.68 -1.92
N VAL A 44 -8.71 -1.64 -0.64
CA VAL A 44 -7.35 -1.97 -0.21
C VAL A 44 -7.37 -3.39 0.33
N LYS A 45 -7.05 -4.36 -0.55
CA LYS A 45 -6.96 -5.77 -0.17
C LYS A 45 -5.70 -6.00 0.66
N ILE A 46 -5.86 -6.58 1.84
CA ILE A 46 -4.75 -7.01 2.70
C ILE A 46 -4.98 -8.44 3.16
N HIS A 47 -3.91 -9.11 3.57
CA HIS A 47 -4.02 -10.32 4.37
C HIS A 47 -3.93 -9.93 5.84
N ILE A 48 -5.03 -10.11 6.59
CA ILE A 48 -5.11 -9.73 8.01
C ILE A 48 -4.26 -10.68 8.87
N GLY A 49 -3.87 -11.83 8.31
CA GLY A 49 -3.10 -12.85 8.99
C GLY A 49 -3.97 -13.70 9.92
N GLU A 50 -3.33 -14.69 10.52
CA GLU A 50 -4.01 -15.66 11.38
C GLU A 50 -3.84 -15.31 12.86
N LYS A 51 -4.76 -15.81 13.68
CA LYS A 51 -4.67 -15.66 15.13
C LYS A 51 -3.34 -16.21 15.62
N TYR A 52 -2.62 -15.43 16.43
CA TYR A 52 -1.29 -15.74 16.96
C TYR A 52 -0.14 -15.77 15.94
N GLY A 53 -0.40 -15.44 14.66
CA GLY A 53 0.63 -15.33 13.63
C GLY A 53 1.34 -13.97 13.63
N HIS A 54 2.53 -13.93 13.03
CA HIS A 54 3.31 -12.70 12.80
C HIS A 54 3.33 -12.27 11.33
N THR A 55 2.57 -12.95 10.47
CA THR A 55 2.56 -12.81 9.01
C THR A 55 1.63 -11.71 8.50
N TYR A 56 1.02 -10.92 9.39
CA TYR A 56 0.13 -9.84 9.03
C TYR A 56 0.86 -8.55 8.65
N VAL A 57 0.25 -7.77 7.76
CA VAL A 57 0.78 -6.45 7.41
C VAL A 57 0.57 -5.49 8.57
N ARG A 58 1.64 -4.84 9.04
CA ARG A 58 1.56 -3.86 10.12
C ARG A 58 0.61 -2.71 9.74
N PRO A 59 -0.34 -2.31 10.60
CA PRO A 59 -1.33 -1.28 10.27
C PRO A 59 -0.76 0.04 9.77
N LYS A 60 0.43 0.44 10.26
CA LYS A 60 1.11 1.65 9.81
C LYS A 60 1.42 1.67 8.31
N HIS A 61 1.72 0.51 7.71
CA HIS A 61 2.01 0.39 6.28
C HIS A 61 0.74 0.49 5.44
N VAL A 62 -0.33 -0.17 5.89
CA VAL A 62 -1.67 -0.10 5.25
C VAL A 62 -2.18 1.33 5.29
N ARG A 63 -2.04 2.01 6.44
CA ARG A 63 -2.44 3.40 6.60
C ARG A 63 -1.77 4.30 5.56
N THR A 64 -0.47 4.11 5.27
CA THR A 64 0.21 4.91 4.24
C THR A 64 -0.49 4.85 2.88
N VAL A 65 -0.93 3.66 2.46
CA VAL A 65 -1.68 3.48 1.19
C VAL A 65 -3.05 4.16 1.29
N VAL A 66 -3.76 3.98 2.40
CA VAL A 66 -5.06 4.61 2.65
C VAL A 66 -4.99 6.15 2.57
N GLU A 67 -3.97 6.77 3.16
CA GLU A 67 -3.81 8.23 3.08
C GLU A 67 -3.50 8.68 1.65
N LEU A 68 -2.66 7.96 0.90
CA LEU A 68 -2.38 8.27 -0.51
C LEU A 68 -3.66 8.24 -1.36
N ILE A 69 -4.54 7.26 -1.15
CA ILE A 69 -5.82 7.17 -1.87
C ILE A 69 -6.73 8.36 -1.51
N LYS A 70 -6.77 8.75 -0.23
CA LYS A 70 -7.54 9.92 0.22
C LYS A 70 -6.99 11.24 -0.34
N GLU A 71 -5.66 11.36 -0.48
CA GLU A 71 -4.99 12.51 -1.10
C GLU A 71 -5.46 12.70 -2.57
N LEU A 72 -5.82 11.62 -3.26
CA LEU A 72 -6.41 11.65 -4.61
C LEU A 72 -7.92 11.96 -4.63
N GLY A 73 -8.54 12.16 -3.46
CA GLY A 73 -9.97 12.45 -3.32
C GLY A 73 -10.88 11.23 -3.50
N ALA A 74 -10.34 10.02 -3.37
CA ALA A 74 -11.09 8.77 -3.39
C ALA A 74 -11.39 8.28 -1.96
N SER A 75 -12.34 7.34 -1.85
CA SER A 75 -12.81 6.74 -0.60
C SER A 75 -12.28 5.32 -0.45
N PRO A 76 -11.22 5.09 0.34
CA PRO A 76 -10.68 3.75 0.55
C PRO A 76 -11.48 2.94 1.58
N PHE A 77 -11.56 1.63 1.37
CA PHE A 77 -11.98 0.68 2.41
C PHE A 77 -11.01 -0.52 2.45
N ILE A 78 -10.84 -1.09 3.64
CA ILE A 78 -9.98 -2.27 3.83
C ILE A 78 -10.82 -3.51 3.66
N THR A 79 -10.29 -4.48 2.92
CA THR A 79 -10.93 -5.78 2.74
C THR A 79 -9.89 -6.89 2.85
N ASP A 80 -10.32 -8.04 3.33
CA ASP A 80 -9.59 -9.30 3.23
C ASP A 80 -10.52 -10.28 2.53
N THR A 81 -10.00 -10.93 1.49
CA THR A 81 -10.74 -11.91 0.72
C THR A 81 -9.87 -13.16 0.60
N THR A 82 -10.46 -14.29 1.00
CA THR A 82 -9.94 -15.63 0.74
C THR A 82 -10.17 -16.01 -0.71
#